data_AF-A0A956CK62-F1
#
_entry.id   AF-A0A956CK62-F1
#
_cell.length_a   1.000
_cell.length_b   1.000
_cell.length_c   1.000
_cell.angle_alpha   90.00
_cell.angle_beta   90.00
_cell.angle_gamma   90.00
#
_symmetry.space_group_name_H-M   'P 1'
#
loop_
_entity.id
_entity.type
_entity.pdbx_description
1 polymer ?
#
loop_
_entity_poly.entity_id
_entity_poly.type
_entity_poly.pdbx_seq_one_letter_code
_entity_poly.pdbx_strand_id
1 'polypeptide(L)'
;ILDGADGILARAKKMQSEFGRALDGAADSVVAVVTVFPAFFHVYATTHQVLYVYLAVPAILFTLPHLYFYDFYKESYLRMTRPERGGEGQDVANVEAHLAEKKAKGEASSLVNFIITQMMLPMLRSEVAWVGMTNPDALGELRTSKPTAERAEIFRKHNRLPMRFWMAVSLCPHSYIMAICAMFDRLDLYLWIRLVAMNVIFVIGLFVQRRASRATLREWAATDGAGGSAAVGATA
;
A
#
# COMPACT_ATOMS: atom_id res chain seq x y z
N ILE A 1 -12.08 8.71 9.00
CA ILE A 1 -12.49 10.04 8.46
C ILE A 1 -11.64 11.15 9.07
N LEU A 2 -11.66 11.33 10.40
CA LEU A 2 -10.83 12.35 11.06
C LEU A 2 -9.33 12.09 10.87
N ASP A 3 -8.90 10.84 10.98
CA ASP A 3 -7.51 10.43 10.75
C ASP A 3 -6.98 10.83 9.35
N GLY A 4 -7.78 10.57 8.31
CA GLY A 4 -7.45 11.00 6.94
C GLY A 4 -7.45 12.52 6.72
N ALA A 5 -8.07 13.31 7.61
CA ALA A 5 -8.08 14.78 7.50
C ALA A 5 -6.70 15.38 7.84
N ASP A 6 -5.98 14.78 8.79
CA ASP A 6 -4.64 15.23 9.17
C ASP A 6 -3.64 15.06 8.03
N GLY A 7 -3.73 13.95 7.29
CA GLY A 7 -2.94 13.74 6.09
C GLY A 7 -3.24 14.77 4.99
N ILE A 8 -4.50 15.18 4.82
CA ILE A 8 -4.89 16.22 3.86
C ILE A 8 -4.34 17.59 4.30
N LEU A 9 -4.44 17.92 5.59
CA LEU A 9 -3.95 19.17 6.15
C LEU A 9 -2.42 19.27 6.08
N ALA A 10 -1.71 18.18 6.39
CA ALA A 10 -0.26 18.10 6.28
C ALA A 10 0.22 18.30 4.83
N ARG A 11 -0.48 17.71 3.85
CA ARG A 11 -0.23 17.92 2.42
C ARG A 11 -0.48 19.36 2.00
N ALA A 12 -1.58 19.97 2.46
CA ALA A 12 -1.91 21.36 2.17
C ALA A 12 -0.84 22.32 2.72
N LYS A 13 -0.26 22.01 3.89
CA LYS A 13 0.80 22.81 4.52
C LYS A 13 2.21 22.48 4.05
N LYS A 14 2.40 21.50 3.15
CA LYS A 14 3.73 20.96 2.76
C LYS A 14 4.59 20.52 3.97
N MET A 15 3.95 20.11 5.07
CA MET A 15 4.61 19.66 6.31
C MET A 15 4.66 18.13 6.41
N GLN A 16 4.73 17.44 5.28
CA GLN A 16 4.81 15.98 5.30
C GLN A 16 6.16 15.56 5.89
N SER A 17 6.11 14.80 6.98
CA SER A 17 7.30 14.22 7.60
C SER A 17 7.28 12.72 7.45
N GLU A 18 8.46 12.13 7.33
CA GLU A 18 8.64 10.68 7.29
C GLU A 18 8.07 10.00 8.54
N PHE A 19 8.21 10.67 9.70
CA PHE A 19 7.66 10.19 10.96
C PHE A 19 6.13 10.22 10.98
N GLY A 20 5.51 11.29 10.50
CA GLY A 20 4.05 11.39 10.44
C GLY A 20 3.43 10.27 9.59
N ARG A 21 4.09 9.91 8.49
CA ARG A 21 3.66 8.80 7.63
C ARG A 21 3.84 7.43 8.28
N ALA A 22 4.95 7.24 9.00
CA ALA A 22 5.19 6.04 9.81
C ALA A 22 4.08 5.84 10.85
N LEU A 23 3.72 6.93 11.52
CA LEU A 23 2.69 6.96 12.54
C LEU A 23 1.30 6.68 11.95
N ASP A 24 0.99 7.26 10.79
CA ASP A 24 -0.26 7.01 10.03
C ASP A 24 -0.41 5.52 9.68
N GLY A 25 0.62 4.89 9.08
CA GLY A 25 0.57 3.46 8.74
C GLY A 25 0.51 2.53 9.97
N ALA A 26 1.14 2.91 11.08
CA ALA A 26 1.05 2.21 12.35
C ALA A 26 -0.36 2.34 12.96
N ALA A 27 -0.95 3.55 12.93
CA ALA A 27 -2.30 3.80 13.39
C ALA A 27 -3.32 3.01 12.56
N ASP A 28 -3.20 3.01 11.23
CA ASP A 28 -4.03 2.20 10.33
C ASP A 28 -3.99 0.72 10.69
N SER A 29 -2.79 0.19 10.98
CA SER A 29 -2.62 -1.22 11.37
C SER A 29 -3.28 -1.51 12.72
N VAL A 30 -3.13 -0.63 13.71
CA VAL A 30 -3.78 -0.76 15.02
C VAL A 30 -5.29 -0.69 14.88
N VAL A 31 -5.82 0.30 14.16
CA VAL A 31 -7.26 0.46 13.88
C VAL A 31 -7.80 -0.78 13.19
N ALA A 32 -7.08 -1.30 12.19
CA ALA A 32 -7.48 -2.50 11.47
C ALA A 32 -7.60 -3.74 12.38
N VAL A 33 -6.73 -3.88 13.39
CA VAL A 33 -6.80 -4.99 14.36
C VAL A 33 -7.89 -4.76 15.41
N VAL A 34 -7.90 -3.56 16.00
CA VAL A 34 -8.78 -3.20 17.13
C VAL A 34 -10.24 -3.10 16.72
N THR A 35 -10.55 -2.80 15.46
CA THR A 35 -11.95 -2.77 14.98
C THR A 35 -12.49 -4.15 14.61
N VAL A 36 -11.63 -5.07 14.17
CA VAL A 36 -12.05 -6.41 13.74
C VAL A 36 -12.49 -7.26 14.92
N PHE A 37 -11.70 -7.29 16.00
CA PHE A 37 -11.99 -8.15 17.13
C PHE A 37 -13.38 -7.88 17.77
N PRO A 38 -13.76 -6.63 18.10
CA PRO A 38 -15.08 -6.32 18.62
C PRO A 38 -16.21 -6.65 17.65
N ALA A 39 -16.02 -6.48 16.34
CA ALA A 39 -17.04 -6.82 15.36
C ALA A 39 -17.34 -8.33 15.35
N PHE A 40 -16.31 -9.17 15.36
CA PHE A 40 -16.47 -10.62 15.48
C PHE A 40 -17.03 -11.05 16.85
N PHE A 41 -16.58 -10.39 17.93
CA PHE A 41 -17.09 -10.67 19.27
C PHE A 41 -18.58 -10.32 19.41
N HIS A 42 -19.04 -9.19 18.84
CA HIS A 42 -20.46 -8.81 18.81
C HIS A 42 -21.31 -9.87 18.10
N VAL A 43 -20.86 -10.33 16.92
CA VAL A 43 -21.57 -11.38 16.17
C VAL A 43 -21.58 -12.70 16.96
N TYR A 44 -20.50 -13.04 17.67
CA TYR A 44 -20.50 -14.19 18.57
C TYR A 44 -21.46 -14.02 19.75
N ALA A 45 -21.47 -12.85 20.41
CA ALA A 45 -22.33 -12.60 21.56
C ALA A 45 -23.82 -12.64 21.20
N THR A 46 -24.18 -12.30 19.95
CA THR A 46 -25.56 -12.30 19.44
C THR A 46 -26.00 -13.64 18.87
N THR A 47 -25.11 -14.38 18.20
CA THR A 47 -25.46 -15.66 17.53
C THR A 47 -25.04 -16.91 18.30
N HIS A 48 -24.13 -16.77 19.27
CA HIS A 48 -23.44 -17.84 19.98
C HIS A 48 -22.69 -18.85 19.08
N GLN A 49 -22.42 -18.48 17.82
CA GLN A 49 -21.68 -19.32 16.89
C GLN A 49 -20.17 -19.10 17.05
N VAL A 50 -19.49 -20.07 17.67
CA VAL A 50 -18.03 -20.04 17.93
C VAL A 50 -17.20 -19.89 16.64
N LEU A 51 -17.76 -20.31 15.50
CA LEU A 51 -17.15 -20.15 14.17
C LEU A 51 -16.66 -18.70 13.94
N TYR A 52 -17.43 -17.69 14.33
CA TYR A 52 -17.04 -16.28 14.13
C TYR A 52 -15.78 -15.92 14.93
N VAL A 53 -15.59 -16.46 16.13
CA VAL A 53 -14.37 -16.23 16.91
C VAL A 53 -13.15 -16.80 16.17
N TYR A 54 -13.26 -18.00 15.61
CA TYR A 54 -12.17 -18.60 14.82
C TYR A 54 -11.91 -17.83 13.53
N LEU A 55 -12.94 -17.31 12.87
CA LEU A 55 -12.83 -16.52 11.64
C LEU A 55 -12.21 -15.12 11.85
N ALA A 56 -12.16 -14.62 13.09
CA ALA A 56 -11.49 -13.36 13.41
C ALA A 56 -9.98 -13.43 13.11
N VAL A 57 -9.34 -14.58 13.40
CA VAL A 57 -7.91 -14.79 13.19
C VAL A 57 -7.51 -14.65 11.71
N PRO A 58 -8.07 -15.42 10.75
CA PRO A 58 -7.76 -15.24 9.35
C PRO A 58 -8.19 -13.87 8.82
N ALA A 59 -9.27 -13.26 9.34
CA ALA A 59 -9.67 -11.91 8.94
C ALA A 59 -8.59 -10.87 9.26
N ILE A 60 -7.98 -10.94 10.45
CA ILE A 60 -6.85 -10.08 10.83
C ILE A 60 -5.64 -10.38 9.95
N LEU A 61 -5.26 -11.66 9.82
CA LEU A 61 -4.08 -12.08 9.07
C LEU A 61 -4.14 -11.65 7.59
N PHE A 62 -5.31 -11.75 6.93
CA PHE A 62 -5.47 -11.33 5.54
C PHE A 62 -5.53 -9.81 5.35
N THR A 63 -5.87 -9.06 6.40
CA THR A 63 -5.92 -7.60 6.31
C THR A 63 -4.53 -7.00 6.17
N LEU A 64 -3.52 -7.56 6.84
CA LEU A 64 -2.16 -7.02 6.79
C LEU A 64 -1.60 -7.00 5.36
N PRO A 65 -1.66 -8.09 4.57
CA PRO A 65 -1.33 -8.04 3.14
C PRO A 65 -2.13 -7.01 2.36
N HIS A 66 -3.44 -6.85 2.59
CA HIS A 66 -4.23 -5.85 1.87
C HIS A 66 -3.63 -4.44 2.07
N LEU A 67 -3.28 -4.10 3.31
CA LEU A 67 -2.66 -2.81 3.65
C LEU A 67 -1.29 -2.66 2.99
N TYR A 68 -0.42 -3.67 3.09
CA TYR A 68 0.94 -3.62 2.54
C TYR A 68 0.93 -3.46 1.02
N PHE A 69 0.14 -4.26 0.32
CA PHE A 69 0.05 -4.19 -1.14
C PHE A 69 -0.61 -2.90 -1.61
N TYR A 70 -1.67 -2.44 -0.94
CA TYR A 70 -2.29 -1.16 -1.27
C TYR A 70 -1.30 -0.01 -1.12
N ASP A 71 -0.58 0.07 0.01
CA ASP A 71 0.37 1.16 0.25
C ASP A 71 1.52 1.13 -0.76
N PHE A 72 2.12 -0.04 -0.98
CA PHE A 72 3.19 -0.23 -1.97
C PHE A 72 2.77 0.24 -3.36
N TYR A 73 1.64 -0.25 -3.88
CA TYR A 73 1.22 0.04 -5.24
C TYR A 73 0.67 1.45 -5.40
N LYS A 74 0.03 2.01 -4.36
CA LYS A 74 -0.33 3.43 -4.32
C LYS A 74 0.93 4.30 -4.42
N GLU A 75 1.95 4.03 -3.62
CA GLU A 75 3.19 4.81 -3.64
C GLU A 75 3.96 4.64 -4.96
N SER A 76 4.03 3.42 -5.49
CA SER A 76 4.62 3.15 -6.81
C SER A 76 3.88 3.91 -7.91
N TYR A 77 2.55 3.95 -7.86
CA TYR A 77 1.72 4.69 -8.81
C TYR A 77 1.96 6.20 -8.69
N LEU A 78 1.98 6.74 -7.48
CA LEU A 78 2.25 8.17 -7.26
C LEU A 78 3.66 8.54 -7.75
N ARG A 79 4.68 7.72 -7.44
CA ARG A 79 6.05 7.90 -7.90
C ARG A 79 6.14 7.98 -9.41
N MET A 80 5.52 7.03 -10.10
CA MET A 80 5.64 6.92 -11.55
C MET A 80 4.81 7.94 -12.30
N THR A 81 3.75 8.46 -11.69
CA THR A 81 2.81 9.36 -12.37
C THR A 81 3.00 10.84 -12.06
N ARG A 82 3.91 11.18 -11.13
CA ARG A 82 4.22 12.55 -10.71
C ARG A 82 5.72 12.87 -10.86
N PRO A 83 6.23 13.04 -12.10
CA PRO A 83 7.67 13.18 -12.34
C PRO A 83 8.32 14.36 -11.60
N GLU A 84 7.61 15.47 -11.39
CA GLU A 84 8.15 16.66 -10.72
C GLU A 84 8.18 16.56 -9.19
N ARG A 85 7.30 15.75 -8.60
CA ARG A 85 7.15 15.64 -7.15
C ARG A 85 7.73 14.34 -6.59
N GLY A 86 7.96 13.36 -7.46
CA GLY A 86 8.35 12.01 -7.09
C GLY A 86 7.24 11.25 -6.35
N GLY A 87 7.63 10.10 -5.80
CA GLY A 87 6.77 9.32 -4.89
C GLY A 87 7.10 9.63 -3.45
N GLU A 88 6.12 9.47 -2.56
CA GLU A 88 6.30 9.65 -1.12
C GLU A 88 6.82 8.34 -0.45
N GLY A 89 6.95 7.27 -1.23
CA GLY A 89 7.46 5.96 -0.81
C GLY A 89 8.89 5.99 -0.28
N GLN A 90 9.06 5.50 0.94
CA GLN A 90 10.36 5.31 1.58
C GLN A 90 11.06 4.06 1.05
N ASP A 91 12.36 4.19 0.83
CA ASP A 91 13.23 3.03 0.73
C ASP A 91 13.61 2.55 2.13
N VAL A 92 13.62 1.24 2.34
CA VAL A 92 14.11 0.64 3.59
C VAL A 92 15.52 1.14 3.88
N ALA A 93 16.36 1.22 2.85
CA ALA A 93 17.72 1.71 2.97
C ALA A 93 17.79 3.18 3.43
N ASN A 94 16.89 4.03 2.92
CA ASN A 94 16.86 5.46 3.27
C ASN A 94 16.41 5.65 4.73
N VAL A 95 15.41 4.88 5.17
CA VAL A 95 14.94 4.90 6.56
C VAL A 95 16.03 4.44 7.51
N GLU A 96 16.72 3.35 7.17
CA GLU A 96 17.83 2.82 7.99
C GLU A 96 18.99 3.81 8.09
N ALA A 97 19.36 4.43 6.97
CA ALA A 97 20.41 5.46 6.94
C ALA A 97 20.02 6.68 7.79
N HIS A 98 18.79 7.17 7.64
CA HIS A 98 18.30 8.32 8.40
C HIS A 98 18.22 8.03 9.91
N LEU A 99 17.81 6.81 10.28
CA LEU A 99 17.79 6.36 11.66
C LEU A 99 19.21 6.27 12.24
N ALA A 100 20.17 5.73 11.49
CA ALA A 100 21.56 5.65 11.89
C ALA A 100 22.17 7.05 12.11
N GLU A 101 21.86 7.99 11.21
CA GLU A 101 22.29 9.38 11.33
C GLU A 101 21.72 10.06 12.59
N LYS A 102 20.41 9.93 12.84
CA LYS A 102 19.77 10.50 14.03
C LYS A 102 20.27 9.90 15.34
N LYS A 103 20.57 8.59 15.34
CA LYS A 103 21.20 7.93 16.49
C LYS A 103 22.62 8.45 16.73
N ALA A 104 23.41 8.63 15.68
CA ALA A 104 24.75 9.18 15.79
C ALA A 104 24.77 10.62 16.33
N LYS A 105 23.73 11.41 16.01
CA LYS A 105 23.57 12.79 16.51
C LYS A 105 22.95 12.89 17.91
N GLY A 106 22.47 11.78 18.50
CA GLY A 106 21.78 11.79 19.79
C GLY A 106 20.40 12.46 19.78
N GLU A 107 19.86 12.80 18.60
CA GLU A 107 18.59 13.53 18.42
C GLU A 107 17.37 12.61 18.35
N ALA A 108 17.60 11.29 18.40
CA ALA A 108 16.55 10.31 18.20
C ALA A 108 15.78 10.06 19.51
N SER A 109 14.58 10.61 19.62
CA SER A 109 13.64 10.31 20.72
C SER A 109 13.43 8.79 20.86
N SER A 110 13.44 8.28 22.09
CA SER A 110 13.31 6.85 22.40
C SER A 110 12.04 6.23 21.82
N LEU A 111 10.93 6.97 21.85
CA LEU A 111 9.64 6.56 21.28
C LEU A 111 9.69 6.51 19.75
N VAL A 112 10.29 7.52 19.11
CA VAL A 112 10.43 7.58 17.64
C VAL A 112 11.29 6.43 17.14
N ASN A 113 12.41 6.16 17.82
CA ASN A 113 13.26 5.01 17.55
C ASN A 113 12.49 3.69 17.69
N PHE A 114 11.69 3.55 18.75
CA PHE A 114 10.88 2.36 18.96
C PHE A 114 9.89 2.14 17.81
N ILE A 115 9.11 3.16 17.44
CA ILE A 115 8.12 3.06 16.36
C ILE A 115 8.81 2.70 15.03
N ILE A 116 9.89 3.39 14.67
CA ILE A 116 10.60 3.12 13.41
C ILE A 116 11.18 1.70 13.39
N THR A 117 11.84 1.27 14.48
CA THR A 117 12.56 -0.02 14.49
C THR A 117 11.66 -1.22 14.68
N GLN A 118 10.62 -1.11 15.51
CA GLN A 118 9.77 -2.23 15.89
C GLN A 118 8.50 -2.33 15.07
N MET A 119 8.04 -1.23 14.44
CA MET A 119 6.81 -1.23 13.65
C MET A 119 7.10 -0.97 12.17
N MET A 120 7.72 0.16 11.84
CA MET A 120 7.83 0.59 10.45
C MET A 120 8.81 -0.27 9.63
N LEU A 121 10.02 -0.53 10.12
CA LEU A 121 11.00 -1.32 9.38
C LEU A 121 10.54 -2.77 9.13
N PRO A 122 10.00 -3.51 10.11
CA PRO A 122 9.43 -4.84 9.87
C PRO A 122 8.29 -4.81 8.86
N MET A 123 7.44 -3.79 8.92
CA MET A 123 6.36 -3.58 7.96
C MET A 123 6.89 -3.37 6.54
N LEU A 124 7.80 -2.42 6.32
CA LEU A 124 8.39 -2.14 5.00
C LEU A 124 9.17 -3.34 4.44
N ARG A 125 9.90 -4.07 5.30
CA ARG A 125 10.60 -5.30 4.89
C ARG A 125 9.61 -6.39 4.48
N SER A 126 8.52 -6.54 5.22
CA SER A 126 7.45 -7.47 4.88
C SER A 126 6.78 -7.08 3.57
N GLU A 127 6.45 -5.80 3.39
CA GLU A 127 5.90 -5.26 2.14
C GLU A 127 6.80 -5.60 0.94
N VAL A 128 8.10 -5.31 1.03
CA VAL A 128 9.08 -5.68 -0.01
C VAL A 128 9.13 -7.19 -0.22
N ALA A 129 9.16 -8.01 0.83
CA ALA A 129 9.19 -9.47 0.69
C ALA A 129 7.94 -10.02 -0.02
N TRP A 130 6.75 -9.59 0.39
CA TRP A 130 5.48 -10.03 -0.19
C TRP A 130 5.31 -9.57 -1.64
N VAL A 131 5.66 -8.32 -1.93
CA VAL A 131 5.64 -7.81 -3.30
C VAL A 131 6.67 -8.54 -4.16
N GLY A 132 7.88 -8.77 -3.66
CA GLY A 132 8.92 -9.47 -4.41
C GLY A 132 8.52 -10.91 -4.77
N MET A 133 7.83 -11.59 -3.86
CA MET A 133 7.30 -12.93 -4.11
C MET A 133 6.20 -12.95 -5.19
N THR A 134 5.31 -11.96 -5.19
CA THR A 134 4.13 -11.96 -6.07
C THR A 134 4.37 -11.24 -7.41
N ASN A 135 5.20 -10.21 -7.40
CA ASN A 135 5.48 -9.33 -8.52
C ASN A 135 6.92 -8.77 -8.45
N PRO A 136 7.95 -9.60 -8.74
CA PRO A 136 9.35 -9.18 -8.69
C PRO A 136 9.66 -8.00 -9.64
N ASP A 137 8.93 -7.92 -10.75
CA ASP A 137 9.03 -6.85 -11.75
C ASP A 137 8.75 -5.46 -11.13
N ALA A 138 7.87 -5.39 -10.12
CA ALA A 138 7.52 -4.15 -9.42
C ALA A 138 8.63 -3.63 -8.50
N LEU A 139 9.52 -4.50 -8.01
CA LEU A 139 10.67 -4.10 -7.19
C LEU A 139 11.93 -3.83 -8.00
N GLY A 140 12.02 -4.38 -9.21
CA GLY A 140 13.14 -4.17 -10.11
C GLY A 140 13.06 -2.83 -10.84
N GLU A 141 13.04 -2.90 -12.16
CA GLU A 141 13.11 -1.73 -13.05
C GLU A 141 11.95 -0.73 -12.83
N LEU A 142 10.76 -1.20 -12.43
CA LEU A 142 9.63 -0.32 -12.09
C LEU A 142 9.85 0.52 -10.83
N ARG A 143 10.76 0.15 -9.92
CA ARG A 143 11.02 0.94 -8.71
C ARG A 143 12.17 1.92 -8.90
N THR A 144 13.15 1.52 -9.69
CA THR A 144 14.42 2.24 -9.90
C THR A 144 14.38 3.20 -11.09
N SER A 145 13.46 3.00 -12.03
CA SER A 145 13.30 3.88 -13.19
C SER A 145 12.95 5.32 -12.78
N LYS A 146 13.60 6.29 -13.42
CA LYS A 146 13.25 7.70 -13.27
C LYS A 146 11.92 7.98 -14.01
N PRO A 147 10.93 8.60 -13.36
CA PRO A 147 9.69 8.96 -14.02
C PRO A 147 9.95 10.07 -15.05
N THR A 148 9.71 9.78 -16.32
CA THR A 148 9.60 10.78 -17.40
C THR A 148 8.13 10.99 -17.75
N ALA A 149 7.77 12.07 -18.44
CA ALA A 149 6.38 12.33 -18.83
C ALA A 149 5.81 11.17 -19.69
N GLU A 150 6.62 10.66 -20.62
CA GLU A 150 6.27 9.52 -21.48
C GLU A 150 6.12 8.21 -20.69
N ARG A 151 7.10 7.87 -19.84
CA ARG A 151 7.01 6.65 -19.00
C ARG A 151 5.83 6.71 -18.03
N ALA A 152 5.51 7.90 -17.51
CA ALA A 152 4.36 8.14 -16.66
C ALA A 152 3.04 7.85 -17.39
N GLU A 153 2.91 8.23 -18.65
CA GLU A 153 1.74 7.95 -19.46
C GLU A 153 1.55 6.44 -19.70
N ILE A 154 2.62 5.76 -20.11
CA ILE A 154 2.64 4.30 -20.28
C ILE A 154 2.28 3.61 -18.96
N PHE A 155 2.83 4.08 -17.84
CA PHE A 155 2.51 3.52 -16.53
C PHE A 155 1.03 3.71 -16.18
N ARG A 156 0.45 4.90 -16.39
CA ARG A 156 -1.00 5.16 -16.16
C ARG A 156 -1.87 4.25 -17.01
N LYS A 157 -1.54 4.09 -18.29
CA LYS A 157 -2.28 3.26 -19.26
C LYS A 157 -2.45 1.84 -18.73
N HIS A 158 -1.39 1.22 -18.22
CA HIS A 158 -1.43 -0.16 -17.74
C HIS A 158 -1.88 -0.30 -16.28
N ASN A 159 -1.57 0.67 -15.42
CA ASN A 159 -1.75 0.54 -13.96
C ASN A 159 -3.05 1.16 -13.42
N ARG A 160 -3.85 1.86 -14.25
CA ARG A 160 -5.12 2.46 -13.79
C ARG A 160 -6.13 1.43 -13.30
N LEU A 161 -6.27 0.31 -13.99
CA LEU A 161 -7.19 -0.76 -13.59
C LEU A 161 -6.71 -1.48 -12.32
N PRO A 162 -5.45 -1.96 -12.22
CA PRO A 162 -4.92 -2.51 -10.96
C PRO A 162 -5.15 -1.58 -9.77
N MET A 163 -4.90 -0.27 -9.93
CA MET A 163 -5.10 0.70 -8.85
C MET A 163 -6.55 0.75 -8.36
N ARG A 164 -7.55 0.50 -9.22
CA ARG A 164 -8.96 0.39 -8.78
C ARG A 164 -9.21 -0.82 -7.89
N PHE A 165 -8.58 -1.96 -8.19
CA PHE A 165 -8.64 -3.14 -7.31
C PHE A 165 -7.99 -2.84 -5.96
N TRP A 166 -6.80 -2.22 -5.97
CA TRP A 166 -6.10 -1.85 -4.75
C TRP A 166 -6.90 -0.86 -3.90
N MET A 167 -7.51 0.16 -4.52
CA MET A 167 -8.40 1.07 -3.80
C MET A 167 -9.59 0.36 -3.18
N ALA A 168 -10.19 -0.64 -3.85
CA ALA A 168 -11.33 -1.39 -3.34
C ALA A 168 -11.01 -2.23 -2.10
N VAL A 169 -9.77 -2.71 -1.95
CA VAL A 169 -9.30 -3.47 -0.78
C VAL A 169 -8.59 -2.61 0.28
N SER A 170 -8.56 -1.29 0.09
CA SER A 170 -7.94 -0.38 1.06
C SER A 170 -8.77 -0.28 2.35
N LEU A 171 -8.17 0.28 3.42
CA LEU A 171 -8.84 0.43 4.71
C LEU A 171 -10.11 1.29 4.64
N CYS A 172 -10.18 2.20 3.66
CA CYS A 172 -11.27 3.14 3.51
C CYS A 172 -12.60 2.45 3.14
N PRO A 173 -12.73 1.68 2.04
CA PRO A 173 -13.91 0.84 1.79
C PRO A 173 -14.23 -0.14 2.91
N HIS A 174 -13.22 -0.76 3.54
CA HIS A 174 -13.46 -1.63 4.69
C HIS A 174 -14.21 -0.89 5.81
N SER A 175 -13.76 0.31 6.14
CA SER A 175 -14.37 1.14 7.19
C SER A 175 -15.79 1.58 6.82
N TYR A 176 -16.03 1.98 5.57
CA TYR A 176 -17.37 2.38 5.12
C TYR A 176 -18.35 1.21 5.09
N ILE A 177 -17.95 0.06 4.55
CA ILE A 177 -18.81 -1.13 4.50
C ILE A 177 -19.11 -1.61 5.92
N MET A 178 -18.11 -1.62 6.81
CA MET A 178 -18.30 -1.95 8.22
C MET A 178 -19.33 -1.04 8.87
N ALA A 179 -19.19 0.28 8.70
CA ALA A 179 -20.11 1.27 9.26
C ALA A 179 -21.53 1.07 8.73
N ILE A 180 -21.69 0.89 7.42
CA ILE A 180 -23.00 0.63 6.79
C ILE A 180 -23.62 -0.65 7.36
N CYS A 181 -22.87 -1.76 7.41
CA CYS A 181 -23.36 -3.01 7.98
C CYS A 181 -23.71 -2.89 9.47
N ALA A 182 -22.91 -2.16 10.24
CA ALA A 182 -23.18 -1.89 11.65
C ALA A 182 -24.48 -1.09 11.85
N MET A 183 -24.77 -0.10 10.98
CA MET A 183 -26.02 0.66 11.04
C MET A 183 -27.28 -0.22 10.87
N PHE A 184 -27.17 -1.33 10.16
CA PHE A 184 -28.26 -2.29 9.96
C PHE A 184 -28.20 -3.49 10.91
N ASP A 185 -27.28 -3.49 11.88
CA ASP A 185 -26.98 -4.65 12.74
C ASP A 185 -26.69 -5.94 11.94
N ARG A 186 -26.09 -5.78 10.75
CA ARG A 186 -25.70 -6.87 9.85
C ARG A 186 -24.19 -6.98 9.71
N LEU A 187 -23.50 -6.97 10.86
CA LEU A 187 -22.05 -7.15 10.90
C LEU A 187 -21.64 -8.51 10.33
N ASP A 188 -22.48 -9.54 10.43
CA ASP A 188 -22.31 -10.85 9.79
C ASP A 188 -22.00 -10.73 8.28
N LEU A 189 -22.75 -9.89 7.55
CA LEU A 189 -22.53 -9.65 6.12
C LEU A 189 -21.18 -9.01 5.87
N TYR A 190 -20.79 -8.04 6.70
CA TYR A 190 -19.48 -7.41 6.59
C TYR A 190 -18.34 -8.41 6.79
N LEU A 191 -18.48 -9.34 7.74
CA LEU A 191 -17.46 -10.38 7.98
C LEU A 191 -17.27 -11.26 6.73
N TRP A 192 -18.36 -11.67 6.08
CA TRP A 192 -18.30 -12.45 4.83
C TRP A 192 -17.73 -11.64 3.66
N ILE A 193 -18.12 -10.36 3.52
CA ILE A 193 -17.54 -9.47 2.51
C ILE A 193 -16.03 -9.35 2.73
N ARG A 194 -15.60 -9.14 3.98
CA ARG A 194 -14.18 -9.00 4.32
C ARG A 194 -13.38 -10.28 4.06
N LEU A 195 -13.89 -11.43 4.49
CA LEU A 195 -13.19 -12.71 4.36
C LEU A 195 -13.21 -13.25 2.93
N VAL A 196 -14.32 -13.12 2.22
CA VAL A 196 -14.49 -13.75 0.91
C VAL A 196 -14.32 -12.71 -0.20
N ALA A 197 -15.23 -11.74 -0.29
CA ALA A 197 -15.27 -10.82 -1.43
C ALA A 197 -13.96 -10.01 -1.56
N MET A 198 -13.44 -9.47 -0.46
CA MET A 198 -12.23 -8.65 -0.49
C MET A 198 -10.97 -9.47 -0.77
N ASN A 199 -10.88 -10.71 -0.26
CA ASN A 199 -9.78 -11.61 -0.62
C ASN A 199 -9.84 -12.03 -2.09
N VAL A 200 -11.04 -12.23 -2.66
CA VAL A 200 -11.21 -12.49 -4.10
C VAL A 200 -10.73 -11.28 -4.91
N ILE A 201 -11.15 -10.06 -4.55
CA ILE A 201 -10.70 -8.82 -5.20
C ILE A 201 -9.18 -8.67 -5.08
N PHE A 202 -8.61 -8.96 -3.91
CA PHE A 202 -7.18 -8.91 -3.65
C PHE A 202 -6.39 -9.88 -4.56
N VAL A 203 -6.82 -11.14 -4.63
CA VAL A 203 -6.19 -12.17 -5.48
C VAL A 203 -6.27 -11.78 -6.96
N ILE A 204 -7.43 -11.31 -7.44
CA ILE A 204 -7.56 -10.78 -8.80
C ILE A 204 -6.62 -9.59 -9.02
N GLY A 205 -6.55 -8.69 -8.04
CA GLY A 205 -5.66 -7.53 -8.03
C GLY A 205 -4.19 -7.93 -8.23
N LEU A 206 -3.71 -8.98 -7.55
CA LEU A 206 -2.35 -9.51 -7.72
C LEU A 206 -2.07 -9.93 -9.17
N PHE A 207 -2.97 -10.70 -9.78
CA PHE A 207 -2.78 -11.16 -11.16
C PHE A 207 -2.83 -10.01 -12.17
N VAL A 208 -3.81 -9.10 -12.00
CA VAL A 208 -3.99 -7.93 -12.87
C VAL A 208 -2.80 -6.99 -12.75
N GLN A 209 -2.29 -6.77 -11.55
CA GLN A 209 -1.11 -5.95 -11.29
C GLN A 209 0.17 -6.55 -11.87
N ARG A 210 0.40 -7.86 -11.72
CA ARG A 210 1.55 -8.53 -12.32
C ARG A 210 1.55 -8.44 -13.85
N ARG A 211 0.37 -8.60 -14.46
CA ARG A 211 0.20 -8.41 -15.91
C ARG A 211 0.50 -6.96 -16.32
N ALA A 212 -0.02 -5.98 -15.58
CA ALA A 212 0.21 -4.56 -15.84
C ALA A 212 1.69 -4.17 -15.71
N SER A 213 2.38 -4.67 -14.69
CA SER A 213 3.82 -4.46 -14.48
C SER A 213 4.63 -4.94 -15.69
N ARG A 214 4.37 -6.16 -16.17
CA ARG A 214 5.04 -6.71 -17.36
C ARG A 214 4.72 -5.95 -18.63
N ALA A 215 3.46 -5.55 -18.83
CA ALA A 215 3.05 -4.77 -19.98
C ALA A 215 3.74 -3.41 -20.02
N THR A 216 3.86 -2.77 -18.85
CA THR A 216 4.59 -1.50 -18.68
C THR A 216 6.05 -1.64 -19.10
N LEU A 217 6.76 -2.63 -18.56
CA LEU A 217 8.18 -2.85 -18.87
C LEU A 217 8.41 -3.17 -20.35
N ARG A 218 7.55 -3.99 -20.96
CA ARG A 218 7.64 -4.29 -22.40
C ARG A 218 7.48 -3.04 -23.26
N GLU A 219 6.53 -2.17 -22.93
CA GLU A 219 6.30 -0.94 -23.69
C GLU A 219 7.44 0.06 -23.49
N TRP A 220 8.00 0.19 -22.28
CA TRP A 220 9.20 0.99 -22.05
C TRP A 220 10.40 0.50 -22.87
N ALA A 221 10.67 -0.81 -22.87
CA ALA A 221 11.76 -1.38 -23.65
C ALA A 221 11.59 -1.14 -25.16
N ALA A 222 10.35 -1.18 -25.67
CA ALA A 222 10.05 -0.88 -27.07
C ALA A 222 10.31 0.60 -27.42
N THR A 223 9.91 1.52 -26.54
CA THR A 223 10.16 2.96 -26.71
C THR A 223 11.65 3.29 -26.67
N ASP A 224 12.39 2.74 -25.70
CA ASP A 224 13.83 2.99 -25.55
C ASP A 224 14.62 2.44 -26.76
N GLY A 225 14.21 1.28 -27.30
CA GLY A 225 14.80 0.70 -28.51
C GLY A 225 14.51 1.51 -29.78
N ALA A 226 13.32 2.09 -29.90
CA ALA A 226 12.96 2.96 -31.02
C ALA A 226 13.74 4.29 -31.00
N GLY A 227 13.96 4.87 -29.82
CA GLY A 227 14.76 6.09 -29.65
C GLY A 227 16.24 5.89 -29.97
N GLY A 228 16.82 4.74 -29.63
CA GLY A 228 18.21 4.40 -29.94
C GLY A 228 18.48 4.23 -31.45
N SER A 229 17.53 3.67 -32.20
CA SER A 229 17.68 3.49 -33.65
C SER A 229 17.56 4.80 -34.45
N ALA A 230 16.80 5.78 -33.96
CA ALA A 230 16.66 7.08 -34.62
C ALA A 230 17.89 7.98 -34.45
N ALA A 231 18.60 7.88 -33.32
CA ALA A 231 19.81 8.67 -33.05
C ALA A 231 21.02 8.25 -33.90
N VAL A 232 21.11 6.98 -34.30
CA VAL A 232 22.21 6.46 -35.14
C VAL A 232 22.04 6.85 -36.61
N GLY A 233 20.81 7.10 -37.08
CA GLY A 233 20.53 7.52 -38.45
C GLY A 233 20.70 9.01 -38.73
N ALA A 234 20.88 9.85 -37.71
CA ALA A 234 21.03 11.31 -37.86
C ALA A 234 22.50 11.78 -37.87
N THR A 235 23.45 10.86 -37.73
CA THR A 235 24.90 11.11 -37.77
C THR A 235 25.60 10.52 -39.01
N ALA A 236 24.84 10.17 -40.04
CA ALA A 236 25.35 9.74 -41.35
C ALA A 236 24.87 10.71 -42.43
#